data_AF-A0A846U7B7-F1
#
_entry.id   AF-A0A846U7B7-F1
#
_cell.length_a   1.000
_cell.length_b   1.000
_cell.length_c   1.000
_cell.angle_alpha   90.00
_cell.angle_beta   90.00
_cell.angle_gamma   90.00
#
_symmetry.space_group_name_H-M   'P 1'
#
loop_
_entity.id
_entity.type
_entity.pdbx_description
1 polymer ?
#
loop_
_entity_poly.entity_id
_entity_poly.type
_entity_poly.pdbx_seq_one_letter_code
_entity_poly.pdbx_strand_id
1 'polypeptide(L)'
;MFKRSRSLLAAGCLAGLLCGPLWCGNALAADPAPADAAASAPVPAMAASAPDAALAPATAASAASLDGRIQDLKGDVIRLNRDLLVLEEELLFPANTQVAVFVSMDVGKMFELGSVQVKLDDKVVANYLYTPLEVKALHRGGVQRVFLGNLKAGEHQIVAVFTGGGPHFRDYKRGATVKFDKTTDPKYIELQIKDNTGKLQPEFEVKVWQ
;
A
#
# COMPACT_ATOMS: atom_id res chain seq x y z
N MET A 1 0.47 -3.27 -72.68
CA MET A 1 -0.88 -2.71 -72.88
C MET A 1 -1.17 -1.73 -71.74
N PHE A 2 -1.60 -0.52 -72.10
CA PHE A 2 -2.07 0.59 -71.24
C PHE A 2 -3.10 0.10 -70.18
N LYS A 3 -3.28 0.71 -69.01
CA LYS A 3 -3.58 2.13 -68.77
C LYS A 3 -3.47 2.50 -67.27
N ARG A 4 -3.10 3.76 -67.03
CA ARG A 4 -2.93 4.49 -65.75
C ARG A 4 -4.26 4.81 -65.04
N SER A 5 -4.22 4.97 -63.71
CA SER A 5 -4.80 6.11 -62.95
C SER A 5 -4.39 5.97 -61.46
N ARG A 6 -3.48 6.73 -60.85
CA ARG A 6 -3.36 8.16 -60.48
C ARG A 6 -4.26 8.63 -59.32
N SER A 7 -3.61 9.35 -58.39
CA SER A 7 -4.10 10.29 -57.36
C SER A 7 -4.47 9.72 -55.99
N LEU A 8 -4.20 10.40 -54.86
CA LEU A 8 -3.21 11.42 -54.45
C LEU A 8 -3.44 11.64 -52.93
N LEU A 9 -2.44 12.23 -52.28
CA LEU A 9 -2.36 12.67 -50.88
C LEU A 9 -3.61 13.41 -50.34
N ALA A 10 -3.83 13.38 -49.02
CA ALA A 10 -3.44 14.48 -48.10
C ALA A 10 -4.23 14.49 -46.78
N ALA A 11 -3.51 14.86 -45.72
CA ALA A 11 -3.98 15.24 -44.40
C ALA A 11 -4.77 16.56 -44.40
N GLY A 12 -5.51 16.85 -43.32
CA GLY A 12 -5.88 18.23 -43.00
C GLY A 12 -7.15 18.43 -42.19
N CYS A 13 -6.97 19.02 -41.02
CA CYS A 13 -7.92 19.48 -40.01
C CYS A 13 -9.05 20.45 -40.46
N LEU A 14 -10.04 20.55 -39.55
CA LEU A 14 -10.76 21.73 -39.03
C LEU A 14 -12.18 22.10 -39.52
N ALA A 15 -13.08 22.05 -38.53
CA ALA A 15 -14.06 23.08 -38.10
C ALA A 15 -15.39 23.27 -38.85
N GLY A 16 -16.48 23.35 -38.05
CA GLY A 16 -17.61 24.24 -38.37
C GLY A 16 -19.01 23.81 -37.94
N LEU A 17 -19.43 24.27 -36.74
CA LEU A 17 -20.76 24.75 -36.30
C LEU A 17 -22.07 23.95 -36.55
N LEU A 18 -22.93 23.89 -35.51
CA LEU A 18 -24.26 24.53 -35.37
C LEU A 18 -24.97 23.98 -34.10
N CYS A 19 -25.12 24.74 -33.00
CA CYS A 19 -26.22 25.68 -32.65
C CYS A 19 -27.54 24.96 -32.21
N GLY A 20 -27.77 24.66 -30.92
CA GLY A 20 -28.59 25.42 -29.92
C GLY A 20 -29.73 24.54 -29.34
N PRO A 21 -30.51 24.89 -28.28
CA PRO A 21 -30.58 26.11 -27.47
C PRO A 21 -30.57 25.93 -25.92
N LEU A 22 -30.71 27.07 -25.24
CA LEU A 22 -30.67 27.41 -23.82
C LEU A 22 -31.57 26.60 -22.86
N TRP A 23 -31.06 26.34 -21.64
CA TRP A 23 -31.85 26.48 -20.42
C TRP A 23 -30.97 26.99 -19.25
N CYS A 24 -31.55 27.93 -18.51
CA CYS A 24 -31.02 28.67 -17.36
C CYS A 24 -30.67 27.79 -16.15
N GLY A 25 -29.60 28.21 -15.47
CA GLY A 25 -29.60 28.43 -14.02
C GLY A 25 -29.45 27.21 -13.12
N ASN A 26 -28.24 26.99 -12.59
CA ASN A 26 -28.02 27.15 -11.14
C ASN A 26 -26.52 27.25 -10.85
N ALA A 27 -26.12 28.33 -10.19
CA ALA A 27 -24.78 28.50 -9.65
C ALA A 27 -24.57 27.49 -8.51
N LEU A 28 -23.55 26.63 -8.60
CA LEU A 28 -23.07 25.88 -7.45
C LEU A 28 -21.93 26.66 -6.82
N ALA A 29 -22.28 27.36 -5.74
CA ALA A 29 -21.36 28.05 -4.87
C ALA A 29 -20.36 27.08 -4.24
N ALA A 30 -19.16 27.60 -3.99
CA ALA A 30 -18.18 27.04 -3.08
C ALA A 30 -18.80 26.82 -1.69
N ASP A 31 -18.46 25.71 -1.05
CA ASP A 31 -18.76 25.49 0.36
C ASP A 31 -17.44 25.33 1.14
N PRO A 32 -17.15 26.21 2.10
CA PRO A 32 -16.07 26.05 3.06
C PRO A 32 -16.58 25.55 4.42
N ALA A 33 -15.68 24.85 5.12
CA ALA A 33 -15.64 24.56 6.57
C ALA A 33 -16.41 23.35 7.10
N PRO A 34 -15.86 22.74 8.15
CA PRO A 34 -16.68 22.49 9.33
C PRO A 34 -16.18 23.23 10.58
N ALA A 35 -17.12 23.96 11.15
CA ALA A 35 -17.56 23.93 12.55
C ALA A 35 -16.64 24.45 13.67
N ASP A 36 -17.07 25.61 14.16
CA ASP A 36 -16.81 26.30 15.42
C ASP A 36 -16.81 25.44 16.70
N ALA A 37 -15.97 25.88 17.66
CA ALA A 37 -16.36 25.96 19.08
C ALA A 37 -15.43 26.92 19.84
N ALA A 38 -15.50 28.22 19.55
CA ALA A 38 -14.94 29.27 20.40
C ALA A 38 -16.10 30.15 20.90
N ALA A 39 -16.74 29.71 21.99
CA ALA A 39 -17.71 30.52 22.72
C ALA A 39 -16.93 31.47 23.65
N SER A 40 -16.93 32.75 23.31
CA SER A 40 -16.47 33.84 24.17
C SER A 40 -17.68 34.62 24.73
N ALA A 41 -17.53 35.02 25.99
CA ALA A 41 -18.29 36.00 26.78
C ALA A 41 -19.54 35.48 27.54
N PRO A 42 -19.97 36.14 28.65
CA PRO A 42 -19.40 37.29 29.36
C PRO A 42 -19.17 37.08 30.89
N VAL A 43 -18.36 37.96 31.47
CA VAL A 43 -18.25 38.21 32.92
C VAL A 43 -19.55 38.77 33.50
N PRO A 44 -20.09 38.25 34.62
CA PRO A 44 -21.25 38.84 35.29
C PRO A 44 -20.86 39.90 36.33
N ALA A 45 -21.83 40.80 36.53
CA ALA A 45 -21.78 42.03 37.31
C ALA A 45 -21.60 41.85 38.82
N MET A 46 -20.94 42.83 39.44
CA MET A 46 -20.92 43.09 40.87
C MET A 46 -22.21 43.84 41.28
N ALA A 47 -23.03 43.25 42.17
CA ALA A 47 -23.94 43.98 43.04
C ALA A 47 -24.39 43.12 44.25
N ALA A 48 -23.86 43.49 45.42
CA ALA A 48 -24.45 43.53 46.77
C ALA A 48 -25.30 42.38 47.38
N SER A 49 -25.00 42.18 48.67
CA SER A 49 -25.88 41.78 49.81
C SER A 49 -25.79 40.32 50.31
N ALA A 50 -25.23 40.17 51.52
CA ALA A 50 -25.34 39.02 52.43
C ALA A 50 -26.78 38.89 53.02
N PRO A 51 -27.16 37.90 53.88
CA PRO A 51 -26.35 36.87 54.56
C PRO A 51 -26.95 35.44 54.63
N ASP A 52 -26.15 34.53 55.21
CA ASP A 52 -26.48 33.27 55.94
C ASP A 52 -27.54 32.29 55.40
N ALA A 53 -27.10 31.08 55.04
CA ALA A 53 -27.59 29.81 55.61
C ALA A 53 -26.90 28.61 54.93
N ALA A 54 -26.34 27.74 55.76
CA ALA A 54 -25.65 26.50 55.39
C ALA A 54 -26.45 25.58 54.45
N LEU A 55 -25.79 25.02 53.41
CA LEU A 55 -26.15 23.76 52.72
C LEU A 55 -24.97 23.22 51.87
N ALA A 56 -24.37 22.14 52.38
CA ALA A 56 -23.73 20.97 51.74
C ALA A 56 -22.78 21.06 50.50
N PRO A 57 -21.75 20.18 50.44
CA PRO A 57 -20.73 20.13 49.38
C PRO A 57 -21.18 19.22 48.22
N ALA A 58 -21.49 19.78 47.05
CA ALA A 58 -21.74 18.96 45.84
C ALA A 58 -21.00 19.46 44.59
N THR A 59 -20.61 20.74 44.56
CA THR A 59 -19.93 21.37 43.41
C THR A 59 -18.42 21.13 43.37
N ALA A 60 -17.77 20.91 44.52
CA ALA A 60 -16.33 20.65 44.59
C ALA A 60 -15.95 19.28 43.99
N ALA A 61 -16.84 18.28 44.09
CA ALA A 61 -16.59 16.93 43.57
C ALA A 61 -16.61 16.88 42.03
N SER A 62 -17.43 17.70 41.37
CA SER A 62 -17.52 17.74 39.90
C SER A 62 -16.31 18.41 39.26
N ALA A 63 -15.81 19.52 39.84
CA ALA A 63 -14.62 20.20 39.34
C ALA A 63 -13.35 19.33 39.51
N ALA A 64 -13.20 18.69 40.67
CA ALA A 64 -12.12 17.73 40.92
C ALA A 64 -12.13 16.55 39.93
N SER A 65 -13.32 16.14 39.45
CA SER A 65 -13.46 15.08 38.44
C SER A 65 -13.07 15.51 37.02
N LEU A 66 -13.23 16.79 36.68
CA LEU A 66 -12.80 17.38 35.42
C LEU A 66 -11.29 17.60 35.39
N ASP A 67 -10.72 18.08 36.51
CA ASP A 67 -9.27 18.22 36.66
C ASP A 67 -8.57 16.86 36.60
N GLY A 68 -9.13 15.82 37.21
CA GLY A 68 -8.64 14.44 37.07
C GLY A 68 -8.58 13.98 35.61
N ARG A 69 -9.66 14.19 34.85
CA ARG A 69 -9.72 13.86 33.41
C ARG A 69 -8.70 14.65 32.59
N ILE A 70 -8.46 15.93 32.92
CA ILE A 70 -7.46 16.75 32.23
C ILE A 70 -6.04 16.24 32.53
N GLN A 71 -5.76 15.84 33.77
CA GLN A 71 -4.46 15.26 34.13
C GLN A 71 -4.24 13.90 33.48
N ASP A 72 -5.28 13.06 33.41
CA ASP A 72 -5.24 11.77 32.71
C ASP A 72 -4.98 11.94 31.22
N LEU A 73 -5.71 12.84 30.55
CA LEU A 73 -5.51 13.15 29.13
C LEU A 73 -4.11 13.72 28.85
N LYS A 74 -3.57 14.53 29.76
CA LYS A 74 -2.20 15.04 29.64
C LYS A 74 -1.17 13.91 29.80
N GLY A 75 -1.42 12.97 30.70
CA GLY A 75 -0.65 11.73 30.84
C GLY A 75 -0.66 10.92 29.54
N ASP A 76 -1.84 10.72 28.96
CA ASP A 76 -2.01 9.98 27.70
C ASP A 76 -1.31 10.66 26.53
N VAL A 77 -1.37 11.99 26.42
CA VAL A 77 -0.66 12.74 25.37
C VAL A 77 0.87 12.62 25.52
N ILE A 78 1.40 12.67 26.75
CA ILE A 78 2.83 12.47 27.00
C ILE A 78 3.24 11.04 26.65
N ARG A 79 2.42 10.05 27.02
CA ARG A 79 2.65 8.65 26.72
C ARG A 79 2.64 8.40 25.22
N LEU A 80 1.65 8.94 24.51
CA LEU A 80 1.52 8.86 23.06
C LEU A 80 2.71 9.50 22.34
N ASN A 81 3.14 10.70 22.74
CA ASN A 81 4.31 11.34 22.13
C ASN A 81 5.59 10.54 22.36
N ARG A 82 5.78 9.98 23.56
CA ARG A 82 6.95 9.18 23.87
C ARG A 82 6.92 7.83 23.14
N ASP A 83 5.75 7.22 23.02
CA ASP A 83 5.56 6.00 22.24
C ASP A 83 5.77 6.29 20.75
N LEU A 84 5.32 7.43 20.22
CA LEU A 84 5.60 7.85 18.84
C LEU A 84 7.09 8.09 18.61
N LEU A 85 7.81 8.69 19.56
CA LEU A 85 9.26 8.91 19.46
C LEU A 85 10.03 7.57 19.43
N VAL A 86 9.60 6.59 20.22
CA VAL A 86 10.14 5.21 20.17
C VAL A 86 9.80 4.51 18.85
N LEU A 87 8.57 4.67 18.35
CA LEU A 87 8.15 4.14 17.05
C LEU A 87 8.90 4.81 15.87
N GLU A 88 9.26 6.09 16.00
CA GLU A 88 10.05 6.82 15.03
C GLU A 88 11.49 6.33 14.98
N GLU A 89 12.15 6.09 16.12
CA GLU A 89 13.53 5.59 16.14
C GLU A 89 13.66 4.17 15.54
N GLU A 90 12.66 3.31 15.75
CA GLU A 90 12.61 1.94 15.20
C GLU A 90 12.35 1.91 13.67
N LEU A 91 11.73 2.96 13.11
CA LEU A 91 11.44 3.07 11.66
C LEU A 91 12.44 3.96 10.90
N LEU A 92 13.09 4.92 11.54
CA LEU A 92 13.98 5.91 10.91
C LEU A 92 15.44 5.45 10.78
N PHE A 93 15.89 4.47 11.58
CA PHE A 93 17.27 3.94 11.52
C PHE A 93 17.31 2.41 11.39
N PRO A 94 16.81 1.83 10.29
CA PRO A 94 16.89 0.38 10.10
C PRO A 94 18.34 -0.03 9.90
N ALA A 95 18.96 -0.61 10.94
CA ALA A 95 20.33 -1.11 10.86
C ALA A 95 20.46 -2.30 9.88
N ASN A 96 19.38 -3.04 9.56
CA ASN A 96 19.36 -4.09 8.51
C ASN A 96 17.97 -4.73 8.26
N THR A 97 16.86 -3.98 8.34
CA THR A 97 15.50 -4.56 8.17
C THR A 97 15.12 -4.90 6.72
N GLN A 98 16.09 -4.95 5.80
CA GLN A 98 15.85 -5.15 4.38
C GLN A 98 15.40 -6.59 4.10
N VAL A 99 14.41 -6.71 3.21
CA VAL A 99 13.98 -7.95 2.59
C VAL A 99 14.01 -7.75 1.10
N ALA A 100 14.73 -8.64 0.41
CA ALA A 100 14.74 -8.67 -1.04
C ALA A 100 14.19 -10.00 -1.54
N VAL A 101 13.32 -9.91 -2.54
CA VAL A 101 12.72 -11.05 -3.21
C VAL A 101 13.30 -11.14 -4.60
N PHE A 102 13.87 -12.29 -4.90
CA PHE A 102 14.44 -12.63 -6.18
C PHE A 102 13.61 -13.70 -6.87
N VAL A 103 13.57 -13.66 -8.19
CA VAL A 103 13.02 -14.72 -9.03
C VAL A 103 14.16 -15.29 -9.85
N SER A 104 14.26 -16.61 -9.83
CA SER A 104 15.18 -17.38 -10.67
C SER A 104 14.41 -18.54 -11.32
N MET A 105 14.87 -18.94 -12.49
CA MET A 105 14.22 -19.97 -13.29
C MET A 105 15.27 -20.96 -13.80
N ASP A 106 15.05 -22.23 -13.50
CA ASP A 106 15.77 -23.36 -14.08
C ASP A 106 14.76 -24.30 -14.74
N VAL A 107 14.08 -23.75 -15.75
CA VAL A 107 13.06 -24.45 -16.54
C VAL A 107 13.46 -24.46 -18.01
N GLY A 108 13.11 -25.53 -18.71
CA GLY A 108 13.43 -25.69 -20.13
C GLY A 108 12.31 -25.18 -21.02
N LYS A 109 11.23 -25.96 -21.11
CA LYS A 109 10.10 -25.73 -22.04
C LYS A 109 8.73 -25.96 -21.40
N MET A 110 8.66 -26.27 -20.11
CA MET A 110 7.41 -26.70 -19.47
C MET A 110 6.61 -25.54 -18.88
N PHE A 111 7.19 -24.35 -18.78
CA PHE A 111 6.51 -23.19 -18.24
C PHE A 111 7.10 -21.91 -18.81
N GLU A 112 6.23 -21.07 -19.37
CA GLU A 112 6.55 -19.72 -19.80
C GLU A 112 6.00 -18.74 -18.77
N LEU A 113 6.89 -17.99 -18.11
CA LEU A 113 6.49 -17.02 -17.09
C LEU A 113 5.84 -15.80 -17.75
N GLY A 114 4.58 -15.52 -17.43
CA GLY A 114 3.88 -14.32 -17.88
C GLY A 114 3.92 -13.21 -16.83
N SER A 115 3.52 -13.53 -15.60
CA SER A 115 3.48 -12.57 -14.50
C SER A 115 3.80 -13.18 -13.15
N VAL A 116 4.35 -12.34 -12.27
CA VAL A 116 4.59 -12.66 -10.87
C VAL A 116 3.90 -11.63 -10.00
N GLN A 117 3.05 -12.13 -9.11
CA GLN A 117 2.50 -11.33 -8.02
C GLN A 117 3.09 -11.82 -6.71
N VAL A 118 3.70 -10.91 -5.95
CA VAL A 118 4.24 -11.20 -4.63
C VAL A 118 3.38 -10.50 -3.60
N LYS A 119 2.92 -11.27 -2.60
CA LYS A 119 2.23 -10.78 -1.43
C LYS A 119 3.05 -11.06 -0.17
N LEU A 120 3.04 -10.09 0.74
CA LEU A 120 3.66 -10.17 2.04
C LEU A 120 2.59 -9.82 3.08
N ASP A 121 2.31 -10.74 4.00
CA ASP A 121 1.25 -10.61 5.02
C ASP A 121 -0.08 -10.13 4.42
N ASP A 122 -0.55 -10.84 3.40
CA ASP A 122 -1.76 -10.55 2.62
C ASP A 122 -1.78 -9.22 1.83
N LYS A 123 -0.70 -8.44 1.88
CA LYS A 123 -0.54 -7.20 1.09
C LYS A 123 0.23 -7.47 -0.19
N VAL A 124 -0.29 -7.01 -1.32
CA VAL A 124 0.42 -7.08 -2.61
C VAL A 124 1.58 -6.08 -2.59
N VAL A 125 2.81 -6.58 -2.58
CA VAL A 125 4.03 -5.76 -2.55
C VAL A 125 4.66 -5.59 -3.94
N ALA A 126 4.45 -6.54 -4.83
CA ALA A 126 4.93 -6.46 -6.20
C ALA A 126 3.99 -7.18 -7.17
N ASN A 127 3.84 -6.63 -8.36
CA ASN A 127 3.18 -7.26 -9.50
C ASN A 127 3.96 -6.92 -10.76
N TYR A 128 4.59 -7.91 -11.38
CA TYR A 128 5.46 -7.73 -12.53
C TYR A 128 4.97 -8.55 -13.72
N LEU A 129 4.95 -7.93 -14.89
CA LEU A 129 4.69 -8.58 -16.18
C LEU A 129 6.01 -8.74 -16.92
N TYR A 130 6.29 -9.95 -17.36
CA TYR A 130 7.54 -10.28 -18.03
C TYR A 130 7.42 -10.12 -19.55
N THR A 131 8.47 -9.60 -20.16
CA THR A 131 8.66 -9.62 -21.60
C THR A 131 9.35 -10.92 -22.04
N PRO A 132 9.15 -11.38 -23.28
CA PRO A 132 9.80 -12.60 -23.78
C PRO A 132 11.34 -12.57 -23.70
N LEU A 133 11.94 -11.38 -23.81
CA LEU A 133 13.39 -11.20 -23.69
C LEU A 133 13.88 -11.42 -22.25
N GLU A 134 13.13 -10.95 -21.25
CA GLU A 134 13.44 -11.15 -19.84
C GLU A 134 13.25 -12.61 -19.43
N VAL A 135 12.17 -13.25 -19.89
CA VAL A 135 11.96 -14.70 -19.67
C VAL A 135 13.14 -15.49 -20.22
N LYS A 136 13.61 -15.16 -21.42
CA LYS A 136 14.80 -15.78 -22.01
C LYS A 136 16.09 -15.52 -21.21
N ALA A 137 16.20 -14.39 -20.52
CA ALA A 137 17.33 -14.12 -19.63
C ALA A 137 17.24 -14.97 -18.35
N LEU A 138 16.06 -15.09 -17.75
CA LEU A 138 15.83 -15.96 -16.60
C LEU A 138 16.13 -17.43 -16.93
N HIS A 139 15.71 -17.93 -18.10
CA HIS A 139 16.07 -19.29 -18.58
C HIS A 139 17.57 -19.55 -18.70
N ARG A 140 18.41 -18.50 -18.80
CA ARG A 140 19.88 -18.64 -18.86
C ARG A 140 20.51 -18.60 -17.47
N GLY A 141 19.72 -18.74 -16.40
CA GLY A 141 20.17 -18.58 -15.03
C GLY A 141 20.23 -17.11 -14.59
N GLY A 142 19.51 -16.23 -15.28
CA GLY A 142 19.32 -14.85 -14.82
C GLY A 142 18.56 -14.82 -13.50
N VAL A 143 18.98 -13.93 -12.60
CA VAL A 143 18.29 -13.68 -11.34
C VAL A 143 17.79 -12.25 -11.36
N GLN A 144 16.49 -12.06 -11.17
CA GLN A 144 15.88 -10.73 -11.11
C GLN A 144 15.42 -10.43 -9.70
N ARG A 145 15.74 -9.23 -9.21
CA ARG A 145 15.16 -8.69 -7.98
C ARG A 145 13.79 -8.08 -8.28
N VAL A 146 12.73 -8.68 -7.76
CA VAL A 146 11.34 -8.25 -7.99
C VAL A 146 10.88 -7.25 -6.92
N PHE A 147 11.36 -7.42 -5.69
CA PHE A 147 11.03 -6.52 -4.58
C PHE A 147 12.27 -6.28 -3.71
N LEU A 148 12.41 -5.05 -3.23
CA LEU A 148 13.34 -4.65 -2.20
C LEU A 148 12.59 -3.68 -1.29
N GLY A 149 12.51 -4.00 -0.01
CA GLY A 149 11.83 -3.15 0.95
C GLY A 149 12.19 -3.50 2.38
N ASN A 150 11.63 -2.74 3.31
CA ASN A 150 11.85 -2.95 4.74
C ASN A 150 10.69 -3.75 5.31
N LEU A 151 10.99 -4.71 6.18
CA LEU A 151 10.01 -5.51 6.90
C LEU A 151 10.30 -5.44 8.39
N LYS A 152 9.26 -5.37 9.22
CA LYS A 152 9.43 -5.36 10.68
C LYS A 152 10.05 -6.69 11.15
N ALA A 153 10.58 -6.71 12.36
CA ALA A 153 10.98 -7.96 12.98
C ALA A 153 9.72 -8.76 13.40
N GLY A 154 9.75 -10.08 13.26
CA GLY A 154 8.68 -11.00 13.61
C GLY A 154 8.33 -12.02 12.53
N GLU A 155 7.26 -12.78 12.76
CA GLU A 155 6.78 -13.78 11.80
C GLU A 155 6.07 -13.10 10.62
N HIS A 156 6.52 -13.43 9.41
CA HIS A 156 5.95 -12.93 8.17
C HIS A 156 5.65 -14.07 7.21
N GLN A 157 4.64 -13.87 6.38
CA GLN A 157 4.26 -14.80 5.34
C GLN A 157 4.45 -14.18 3.96
N ILE A 158 5.19 -14.87 3.09
CA ILE A 158 5.25 -14.54 1.67
C ILE A 158 4.41 -15.51 0.87
N VAL A 159 3.62 -14.96 -0.04
CA VAL A 159 2.84 -15.70 -1.04
C VAL A 159 3.22 -15.18 -2.41
N ALA A 160 3.89 -16.00 -3.19
CA ALA A 160 4.22 -15.70 -4.58
C ALA A 160 3.28 -16.46 -5.51
N VAL A 161 2.60 -15.75 -6.39
CA VAL A 161 1.70 -16.32 -7.40
C VAL A 161 2.30 -16.08 -8.78
N PHE A 162 2.61 -17.17 -9.45
CA PHE A 162 3.14 -17.21 -10.81
C PHE A 162 1.99 -17.53 -11.75
N THR A 163 1.87 -16.74 -12.81
CA THR A 163 0.91 -16.99 -13.90
C THR A 163 1.70 -17.09 -15.19
N GLY A 164 1.38 -18.09 -16.01
CA GLY A 164 2.13 -18.35 -17.21
C GLY A 164 1.47 -19.37 -18.12
N GLY A 165 2.08 -19.60 -19.27
CA GLY A 165 1.65 -20.63 -20.22
C GLY A 165 2.33 -21.96 -19.92
N GLY A 166 1.55 -23.04 -19.82
CA GLY A 166 2.06 -24.40 -19.83
C GLY A 166 2.15 -24.99 -21.25
N PRO A 167 2.68 -26.22 -21.41
CA PRO A 167 2.71 -26.90 -22.69
C PRO A 167 1.27 -27.06 -23.20
N HIS A 168 1.08 -26.86 -24.50
CA HIS A 168 -0.24 -26.86 -25.15
C HIS A 168 -1.16 -25.66 -24.82
N PHE A 169 -0.59 -24.46 -24.63
CA PHE A 169 -1.35 -23.20 -24.49
C PHE A 169 -2.32 -23.17 -23.30
N ARG A 170 -2.09 -24.01 -22.28
CA ARG A 170 -2.93 -24.00 -21.08
C ARG A 170 -2.43 -22.94 -20.10
N ASP A 171 -3.33 -22.07 -19.65
CA ASP A 171 -3.03 -21.14 -18.57
C ASP A 171 -2.68 -21.93 -17.30
N TYR A 172 -1.53 -21.60 -16.73
CA TYR A 172 -0.97 -22.27 -15.57
C TYR A 172 -0.73 -21.23 -14.48
N LYS A 173 -1.43 -21.41 -13.35
CA LYS A 173 -1.31 -20.54 -12.17
C LYS A 173 -0.86 -21.38 -10.98
N ARG A 174 0.22 -20.97 -10.32
CA ARG A 174 0.72 -21.62 -9.11
C ARG A 174 1.08 -20.60 -8.06
N GLY A 175 0.76 -20.94 -6.82
CA GLY A 175 1.17 -20.21 -5.65
C GLY A 175 2.21 -21.00 -4.89
N ALA A 176 3.22 -20.32 -4.36
CA ALA A 176 4.09 -20.86 -3.33
C ALA A 176 3.98 -19.96 -2.09
N THR A 177 3.84 -20.59 -0.93
CA THR A 177 3.66 -19.89 0.34
C THR A 177 4.69 -20.37 1.33
N VAL A 178 5.42 -19.43 1.94
CA VAL A 178 6.38 -19.73 2.99
C VAL A 178 6.21 -18.73 4.13
N LYS A 179 6.24 -19.27 5.34
CA LYS A 179 6.34 -18.49 6.57
C LYS A 179 7.79 -18.43 6.99
N PHE A 180 8.27 -17.26 7.35
CA PHE A 180 9.63 -17.05 7.82
C PHE A 180 9.63 -16.01 8.95
N ASP A 181 10.52 -16.19 9.91
CA ASP A 181 10.72 -15.23 10.99
C ASP A 181 11.81 -14.23 10.61
N LYS A 182 11.52 -12.93 10.65
CA LYS A 182 12.46 -11.85 10.34
C LYS A 182 13.11 -11.37 11.63
N THR A 183 14.41 -11.56 11.72
CA THR A 183 15.26 -11.01 12.78
C THR A 183 15.85 -9.66 12.33
N THR A 184 16.85 -9.14 13.05
CA THR A 184 17.54 -7.88 12.74
C THR A 184 18.36 -7.93 11.43
N ASP A 185 18.75 -9.12 10.98
CA ASP A 185 19.59 -9.31 9.79
C ASP A 185 18.77 -9.22 8.49
N PRO A 186 19.37 -8.78 7.36
CA PRO A 186 18.70 -8.77 6.08
C PRO A 186 18.26 -10.20 5.69
N LYS A 187 17.15 -10.32 4.96
CA LYS A 187 16.70 -11.63 4.47
C LYS A 187 16.49 -11.61 2.98
N TYR A 188 17.00 -12.65 2.33
CA TYR A 188 16.90 -12.85 0.90
C TYR A 188 15.97 -14.01 0.62
N ILE A 189 14.92 -13.75 -0.14
CA ILE A 189 13.94 -14.78 -0.51
C ILE A 189 14.11 -15.01 -1.99
N GLU A 190 14.48 -16.23 -2.36
CA GLU A 190 14.60 -16.65 -3.74
C GLU A 190 13.40 -17.53 -4.11
N LEU A 191 12.66 -17.06 -5.10
CA LEU A 191 11.57 -17.77 -5.74
C LEU A 191 12.16 -18.57 -6.90
N GLN A 192 12.39 -19.86 -6.69
CA GLN A 192 12.94 -20.77 -7.69
C GLN A 192 11.81 -21.50 -8.42
N ILE A 193 11.83 -21.44 -9.74
CA ILE A 193 10.96 -22.22 -10.62
C ILE A 193 11.81 -23.32 -11.25
N LYS A 194 11.47 -24.59 -11.01
CA LYS A 194 12.20 -25.77 -11.51
C LYS A 194 11.27 -26.70 -12.28
N ASP A 195 11.80 -27.40 -13.29
CA ASP A 195 11.01 -28.43 -13.99
C ASP A 195 11.18 -29.79 -13.32
N ASN A 196 10.07 -30.44 -12.94
CA ASN A 196 10.10 -31.82 -12.49
C ASN A 196 9.91 -32.76 -13.68
N THR A 197 11.02 -33.32 -14.19
CA THR A 197 11.03 -34.22 -15.36
C THR A 197 10.17 -35.48 -15.15
N GLY A 198 9.99 -35.93 -13.91
CA GLY A 198 9.17 -37.12 -13.61
C GLY A 198 7.67 -36.87 -13.75
N LYS A 199 7.20 -35.66 -13.43
CA LYS A 199 5.78 -35.27 -13.47
C LYS A 199 5.41 -34.41 -14.69
N LEU A 200 6.40 -34.01 -15.49
CA LEU A 200 6.28 -33.05 -16.59
C LEU A 200 5.57 -31.77 -16.16
N GLN A 201 5.88 -31.31 -14.94
CA GLN A 201 5.24 -30.16 -14.32
C GLN A 201 6.30 -29.24 -13.70
N PRO A 202 6.10 -27.92 -13.76
CA PRO A 202 6.94 -26.98 -13.02
C PRO A 202 6.63 -27.06 -11.52
N GLU A 203 7.68 -26.97 -10.72
CA GLU A 203 7.69 -26.95 -9.27
C GLU A 203 8.19 -25.57 -8.81
N PHE A 204 7.54 -25.03 -7.78
CA PHE A 204 7.78 -23.68 -7.28
C PHE A 204 8.30 -23.81 -5.87
N GLU A 205 9.59 -23.57 -5.70
CA GLU A 205 10.28 -23.66 -4.44
C GLU A 205 10.62 -22.25 -3.95
N VAL A 206 10.41 -21.98 -2.67
CA VAL A 206 10.79 -20.70 -2.06
C VAL A 206 11.93 -20.99 -1.10
N LYS A 207 13.11 -20.48 -1.43
CA LYS A 207 14.30 -20.65 -0.62
C LYS A 207 14.60 -19.35 0.12
N VAL A 208 14.69 -19.43 1.44
CA VAL A 208 15.04 -18.30 2.29
C VAL A 208 16.50 -18.41 2.68
N TRP A 209 17.26 -17.35 2.45
CA TRP A 209 18.68 -17.24 2.75
C TRP A 209 18.91 -16.03 3.68
N GLN A 210 19.96 -16.11 4.50
CA GLN A 210 20.41 -15.08 5.44
C GLN A 210 21.63 -14.36 4.87
#